data_AF-A0A0K8TLE1-F1
#
_entry.id   AF-A0A0K8TLE1-F1
#
_cell.length_a   1.000
_cell.length_b   1.000
_cell.length_c   1.000
_cell.angle_alpha   90.00
_cell.angle_beta   90.00
_cell.angle_gamma   90.00
#
_symmetry.space_group_name_H-M   'P 1'
#
loop_
_entity.id
_entity.type
_entity.pdbx_description
1 polymer ?
#
loop_
_entity_poly.entity_id
_entity_poly.type
_entity_poly.pdbx_seq_one_letter_code
_entity_poly.pdbx_strand_id
1 'polypeptide(L)'
;DRFYDVIEYQYSILEYFREVEKKHRPKSSYMRRQPDINYSMRTILVDWLVEVAEEYRLQNETLCLAVSYIDRFLSCMSVVRAKLQLVGTAAMFIAAKYEEIYPPDVNEFVFITDDTYTKAQVLRMEQIILKILSFDLTVPTTLVYVNTYAVLHDIPDQVKHLTTYLCELSLLEGDPYLQYLPSQISSAALALARLTLDMPIWCSELEEITSYKLTDLKEIVLHLCRTHNLATTLSQQAIQEKYKSIKYMEVSTIQPIELDEEELENLHRKYLAISSLRHKSDEHVSATNENVRKMISSLMFV
;
A
#
# COMPACT_ATOMS: atom_id res chain seq x y z
N ASP A 1 -6.62 8.48 12.26
CA ASP A 1 -7.48 9.42 11.51
C ASP A 1 -6.96 10.84 11.49
N ARG A 2 -6.83 11.57 12.61
CA ARG A 2 -6.49 13.02 12.58
C ARG A 2 -5.08 13.44 12.14
N PHE A 3 -4.15 12.52 11.92
CA PHE A 3 -2.76 12.88 11.58
C PHE A 3 -2.64 13.45 10.16
N TYR A 4 -3.42 12.90 9.22
CA TYR A 4 -3.40 13.33 7.82
C TYR A 4 -4.21 14.61 7.57
N ASP A 5 -5.09 14.99 8.51
CA ASP A 5 -5.95 16.17 8.41
C ASP A 5 -5.22 17.48 8.79
N VAL A 6 -3.95 17.41 9.22
CA VAL A 6 -3.17 18.59 9.62
C VAL A 6 -2.61 19.28 8.38
N ILE A 7 -3.37 20.24 7.87
CA ILE A 7 -3.12 20.97 6.62
C ILE A 7 -1.71 21.57 6.58
N GLU A 8 -1.19 22.08 7.70
CA GLU A 8 0.11 22.76 7.72
C GLU A 8 1.29 21.84 7.38
N TYR A 9 1.18 20.54 7.65
CA TYR A 9 2.31 19.61 7.53
C TYR A 9 2.11 18.50 6.51
N GLN A 10 0.90 18.34 5.94
CA GLN A 10 0.55 17.23 5.04
C GLN A 10 1.55 17.02 3.89
N TYR A 11 1.98 18.10 3.21
CA TYR A 11 2.93 18.01 2.10
C TYR A 11 4.36 17.73 2.58
N SER A 12 4.79 18.36 3.67
CA SER A 12 6.11 18.11 4.28
C SER A 12 6.24 16.67 4.78
N ILE A 13 5.17 16.12 5.34
CA ILE A 13 5.09 14.72 5.79
C ILE A 13 5.16 13.79 4.59
N LEU A 14 4.39 14.06 3.52
CA LEU A 14 4.40 13.25 2.31
C LEU A 14 5.78 13.26 1.63
N GLU A 15 6.44 14.42 1.55
CA GLU A 15 7.81 14.54 1.05
C GLU A 15 8.79 13.74 1.92
N TYR A 16 8.68 13.85 3.25
CA TYR A 16 9.49 13.06 4.17
C TYR A 16 9.29 11.56 3.98
N PHE A 17 8.06 11.08 3.83
CA PHE A 17 7.78 9.67 3.58
C PHE A 17 8.45 9.19 2.29
N ARG A 18 8.38 9.95 1.19
CA ARG A 18 9.07 9.61 -0.07
C ARG A 18 10.58 9.50 0.07
N GLU A 19 11.18 10.30 0.94
CA GLU A 19 12.61 10.23 1.19
C GLU A 19 12.98 9.05 2.09
N VAL A 20 12.11 8.68 3.04
CA VAL A 20 12.35 7.57 3.97
C VAL A 20 12.02 6.21 3.35
N GLU A 21 11.04 6.08 2.47
CA GLU A 21 10.69 4.80 1.84
C GLU A 21 11.83 4.23 0.96
N LYS A 22 12.72 5.10 0.50
CA LYS A 22 13.95 4.72 -0.23
C LYS A 22 15.00 4.14 0.71
N LYS A 23 14.91 4.45 2.00
CA LYS A 23 15.80 3.97 3.07
C LYS A 23 15.23 2.69 3.66
N HIS A 24 16.11 1.83 4.18
CA HIS A 24 15.71 0.61 4.89
C HIS A 24 14.85 -0.39 4.10
N ARG A 25 14.99 -0.42 2.76
CA ARG A 25 14.27 -1.38 1.91
C ARG A 25 14.78 -2.80 2.07
N PRO A 26 13.89 -3.81 1.99
CA PRO A 26 14.34 -5.19 1.79
C PRO A 26 15.04 -5.32 0.43
N LYS A 27 15.97 -6.27 0.32
CA LYS A 27 16.60 -6.60 -0.96
C LYS A 27 15.59 -7.38 -1.80
N SER A 28 15.13 -6.84 -2.91
CA SER A 28 14.05 -7.44 -3.73
C SER A 28 14.26 -8.93 -4.07
N SER A 29 15.51 -9.33 -4.30
CA SER A 29 15.88 -10.71 -4.61
C SER A 29 16.45 -11.51 -3.42
N TYR A 30 16.15 -11.14 -2.16
CA TYR A 30 16.73 -11.81 -0.99
C TYR A 30 16.44 -13.30 -0.96
N MET A 31 15.30 -13.73 -1.51
CA MET A 31 14.88 -15.13 -1.52
C MET A 31 15.87 -16.01 -2.28
N ARG A 32 16.61 -15.47 -3.26
CA ARG A 32 17.68 -16.21 -3.97
C ARG A 32 18.83 -16.63 -3.06
N ARG A 33 18.98 -16.00 -1.89
CA ARG A 33 20.01 -16.29 -0.88
C ARG A 33 19.48 -17.14 0.27
N GLN A 34 18.21 -17.50 0.26
CA GLN A 34 17.60 -18.36 1.26
C GLN A 34 17.72 -19.83 0.81
N PRO A 35 18.44 -20.69 1.54
CA PRO A 35 18.68 -22.08 1.13
C PRO A 35 17.51 -23.02 1.43
N ASP A 36 16.61 -22.67 2.36
CA ASP A 36 15.58 -23.58 2.88
C ASP A 36 14.15 -22.98 2.90
N ILE A 37 13.99 -21.72 2.47
CA ILE A 37 12.67 -21.08 2.32
C ILE A 37 12.53 -20.50 0.91
N ASN A 38 11.29 -20.32 0.47
CA ASN A 38 10.95 -19.76 -0.85
C ASN A 38 9.77 -18.78 -0.75
N TYR A 39 9.42 -18.14 -1.86
CA TYR A 39 8.31 -17.18 -1.90
C TYR A 39 6.96 -17.80 -1.50
N SER A 40 6.69 -19.05 -1.88
CA SER A 40 5.44 -19.73 -1.48
C SER A 40 5.33 -19.88 0.05
N MET A 41 6.41 -20.23 0.74
CA MET A 41 6.43 -20.29 2.21
C MET A 41 6.23 -18.91 2.85
N ARG A 42 6.80 -17.85 2.24
CA ARG A 42 6.54 -16.46 2.68
C ARG A 42 5.07 -16.11 2.49
N THR A 43 4.46 -16.44 1.36
CA THR A 43 3.04 -16.19 1.09
C THR A 43 2.13 -16.87 2.11
N ILE A 44 2.42 -18.14 2.46
CA ILE A 44 1.72 -18.86 3.54
C ILE A 44 1.88 -18.14 4.88
N LEU A 45 3.09 -17.66 5.20
CA LEU A 45 3.32 -16.92 6.44
C LEU A 45 2.51 -15.61 6.48
N VAL A 46 2.53 -14.83 5.40
CA VAL A 46 1.83 -13.53 5.35
C VAL A 46 0.32 -13.72 5.42
N ASP A 47 -0.23 -14.73 4.74
CA ASP A 47 -1.66 -15.08 4.83
C ASP A 47 -2.07 -15.42 6.27
N TRP A 48 -1.28 -16.26 6.96
CA TRP A 48 -1.51 -16.56 8.38
C TRP A 48 -1.40 -15.30 9.26
N LEU A 49 -0.48 -14.39 8.97
CA LEU A 49 -0.36 -13.13 9.71
C LEU A 49 -1.58 -12.21 9.54
N VAL A 50 -2.30 -12.30 8.41
CA VAL A 50 -3.58 -11.61 8.22
C VAL A 50 -4.63 -12.19 9.17
N GLU A 51 -4.71 -13.51 9.32
CA GLU A 51 -5.61 -14.16 10.28
C GLU A 51 -5.28 -13.76 11.72
N VAL A 52 -3.98 -13.74 12.09
CA VAL A 52 -3.51 -13.27 13.41
C VAL A 52 -3.93 -11.82 13.66
N ALA A 53 -3.81 -10.95 12.65
CA ALA A 53 -4.20 -9.55 12.77
C ALA A 53 -5.72 -9.40 12.98
N GLU A 54 -6.54 -10.19 12.28
CA GLU A 54 -8.00 -10.16 12.45
C GLU A 54 -8.45 -10.74 13.80
N GLU A 55 -7.83 -11.85 14.26
CA GLU A 55 -8.13 -12.49 15.55
C GLU A 55 -7.91 -11.52 16.72
N TYR A 56 -6.77 -10.82 16.71
CA TYR A 56 -6.42 -9.84 17.74
C TYR A 56 -6.88 -8.41 17.43
N ARG A 57 -7.61 -8.20 16.33
CA ARG A 57 -8.13 -6.89 15.87
C ARG A 57 -7.05 -5.81 15.78
N LEU A 58 -5.88 -6.20 15.30
CA LEU A 58 -4.75 -5.30 15.09
C LEU A 58 -5.04 -4.32 13.95
N GLN A 59 -4.36 -3.18 13.95
CA GLN A 59 -4.39 -2.22 12.84
C GLN A 59 -3.79 -2.84 11.57
N ASN A 60 -4.29 -2.44 10.40
CA ASN A 60 -3.70 -2.82 9.12
C ASN A 60 -2.23 -2.34 9.00
N GLU A 61 -1.90 -1.21 9.66
CA GLU A 61 -0.53 -0.69 9.73
C GLU A 61 0.40 -1.68 10.45
N THR A 62 -0.06 -2.30 11.54
CA THR A 62 0.67 -3.32 12.29
C THR A 62 1.05 -4.50 11.41
N LEU A 63 0.12 -4.99 10.59
CA LEU A 63 0.40 -6.04 9.59
C LEU A 63 1.46 -5.58 8.58
N CYS A 64 1.29 -4.39 7.99
CA CYS A 64 2.22 -3.86 6.99
C CYS A 64 3.66 -3.71 7.56
N LEU A 65 3.78 -3.21 8.78
CA LEU A 65 5.05 -3.10 9.50
C LEU A 65 5.67 -4.48 9.76
N ALA A 66 4.87 -5.45 10.22
CA ALA A 66 5.33 -6.81 10.47
C ALA A 66 5.93 -7.45 9.20
N VAL A 67 5.24 -7.33 8.06
CA VAL A 67 5.74 -7.83 6.76
C VAL A 67 7.04 -7.12 6.36
N SER A 68 7.12 -5.79 6.53
CA SER A 68 8.34 -5.03 6.29
C SER A 68 9.52 -5.51 7.15
N TYR A 69 9.29 -5.77 8.44
CA TYR A 69 10.31 -6.30 9.35
C TYR A 69 10.77 -7.70 8.94
N ILE A 70 9.85 -8.58 8.52
CA ILE A 70 10.16 -9.92 8.03
C ILE A 70 11.07 -9.83 6.79
N ASP A 71 10.68 -9.05 5.79
CA ASP A 71 11.44 -8.96 4.53
C ASP A 71 12.83 -8.33 4.73
N ARG A 72 12.92 -7.29 5.57
CA ARG A 72 14.21 -6.67 5.92
C ARG A 72 15.09 -7.62 6.72
N PHE A 73 14.52 -8.39 7.63
CA PHE A 73 15.24 -9.41 8.39
C PHE A 73 15.78 -10.53 7.48
N LEU A 74 14.92 -11.08 6.62
CA LEU A 74 15.28 -12.13 5.64
C LEU A 74 16.24 -11.63 4.54
N SER A 75 16.36 -10.31 4.36
CA SER A 75 17.38 -9.70 3.50
C SER A 75 18.80 -9.76 4.06
N CYS A 76 18.93 -10.03 5.37
CA CYS A 76 20.18 -10.06 6.11
C CYS A 76 20.48 -11.44 6.72
N MET A 77 19.45 -12.21 7.06
CA MET A 77 19.56 -13.46 7.79
C MET A 77 18.99 -14.63 6.99
N SER A 78 19.77 -15.71 6.89
CA SER A 78 19.27 -16.99 6.39
C SER A 78 18.42 -17.67 7.46
N VAL A 79 17.24 -18.15 7.10
CA VAL A 79 16.30 -18.79 8.03
C VAL A 79 15.91 -20.15 7.49
N VAL A 80 15.85 -21.15 8.39
CA VAL A 80 15.33 -22.49 8.06
C VAL A 80 13.80 -22.49 8.17
N ARG A 81 13.12 -23.31 7.38
CA ARG A 81 11.66 -23.34 7.30
C ARG A 81 10.97 -23.47 8.67
N ALA A 82 11.54 -24.30 9.56
CA ALA A 82 10.99 -24.57 10.89
C ALA A 82 11.05 -23.35 11.85
N LYS A 83 11.76 -22.29 11.47
CA LYS A 83 11.87 -21.03 12.22
C LYS A 83 11.22 -19.85 11.52
N LEU A 84 10.64 -20.05 10.33
CA LEU A 84 10.01 -18.98 9.57
C LEU A 84 8.79 -18.41 10.30
N GLN A 85 7.92 -19.27 10.86
CA GLN A 85 6.78 -18.82 11.66
C GLN A 85 7.23 -18.05 12.91
N LEU A 86 8.27 -18.52 13.62
CA LEU A 86 8.84 -17.78 14.76
C LEU A 86 9.31 -16.36 14.39
N VAL A 87 9.90 -16.19 13.20
CA VAL A 87 10.28 -14.86 12.69
C VAL A 87 9.02 -14.00 12.48
N GLY A 88 7.99 -14.56 11.85
CA GLY A 88 6.72 -13.86 11.64
C GLY A 88 6.03 -13.46 12.94
N THR A 89 5.92 -14.38 13.90
CA THR A 89 5.35 -14.14 15.23
C THR A 89 6.09 -13.01 15.95
N ALA A 90 7.42 -13.06 15.99
CA ALA A 90 8.21 -12.02 16.65
C ALA A 90 8.13 -10.67 15.92
N ALA A 91 8.08 -10.66 14.59
CA ALA A 91 7.92 -9.44 13.81
C ALA A 91 6.54 -8.79 14.05
N MET A 92 5.46 -9.58 14.10
CA MET A 92 4.12 -9.10 14.44
C MET A 92 4.06 -8.59 15.88
N PHE A 93 4.72 -9.26 16.83
CA PHE A 93 4.81 -8.78 18.21
C PHE A 93 5.56 -7.45 18.33
N ILE A 94 6.66 -7.26 17.59
CA ILE A 94 7.37 -5.98 17.51
C ILE A 94 6.48 -4.89 16.90
N ALA A 95 5.80 -5.19 15.80
CA ALA A 95 4.91 -4.24 15.14
C ALA A 95 3.75 -3.83 16.04
N ALA A 96 3.14 -4.79 16.74
CA ALA A 96 2.04 -4.52 17.66
C ALA A 96 2.51 -3.59 18.79
N LYS A 97 3.67 -3.84 19.40
CA LYS A 97 4.23 -2.94 20.43
C LYS A 97 4.57 -1.55 19.92
N TYR A 98 4.82 -1.41 18.63
CA TYR A 98 5.17 -0.14 18.03
C TYR A 98 3.93 0.69 17.68
N GLU A 99 2.88 0.05 17.15
CA GLU A 99 1.73 0.73 16.55
C GLU A 99 0.46 0.70 17.42
N GLU A 100 0.24 -0.37 18.19
CA GLU A 100 -1.01 -0.53 18.95
C GLU A 100 -1.00 0.28 20.25
N ILE A 101 -2.17 0.84 20.59
CA ILE A 101 -2.39 1.46 21.90
C ILE A 101 -2.27 0.41 23.02
N TYR A 102 -2.82 -0.79 22.76
CA TYR A 102 -2.83 -1.92 23.68
C TYR A 102 -2.38 -3.18 22.94
N PRO A 103 -1.06 -3.40 22.78
CA PRO A 103 -0.54 -4.59 22.11
C PRO A 103 -0.89 -5.87 22.90
N PRO A 104 -1.15 -7.01 22.23
CA PRO A 104 -1.34 -8.29 22.92
C PRO A 104 -0.10 -8.70 23.73
N ASP A 105 -0.31 -9.39 24.85
CA ASP A 105 0.81 -9.93 25.63
C ASP A 105 1.54 -11.02 24.84
N VAL A 106 2.83 -11.22 25.12
CA VAL A 106 3.63 -12.25 24.45
C VAL A 106 3.05 -13.66 24.59
N ASN A 107 2.29 -13.95 25.66
CA ASN A 107 1.62 -15.24 25.81
C ASN A 107 0.50 -15.46 24.76
N GLU A 108 -0.15 -14.40 24.27
CA GLU A 108 -1.11 -14.49 23.16
C GLU A 108 -0.40 -14.94 21.88
N PHE A 109 0.76 -14.36 21.59
CA PHE A 109 1.59 -14.75 20.45
C PHE A 109 2.15 -16.18 20.55
N VAL A 110 2.35 -16.70 21.77
CA VAL A 110 2.69 -18.11 22.00
C VAL A 110 1.47 -18.99 21.70
N PHE A 111 0.32 -18.62 22.25
CA PHE A 111 -0.93 -19.36 22.10
C PHE A 111 -1.36 -19.50 20.64
N ILE A 112 -1.33 -18.42 19.84
CA ILE A 112 -1.75 -18.47 18.43
C ILE A 112 -0.81 -19.29 17.53
N THR A 113 0.38 -19.65 18.03
CA THR A 113 1.28 -20.60 17.36
C THR A 113 1.04 -22.04 17.78
N ASP A 114 -0.08 -22.34 18.45
CA ASP A 114 -0.41 -23.66 19.02
C ASP A 114 0.73 -24.19 19.92
N ASP A 115 1.30 -23.30 20.73
CA ASP A 115 2.45 -23.56 21.61
C ASP A 115 3.69 -24.14 20.90
N THR A 116 3.78 -24.01 19.56
CA THR A 116 4.94 -24.44 18.76
C THR A 116 6.24 -23.78 19.25
N TYR A 117 6.14 -22.57 19.79
CA TYR A 117 7.27 -21.82 20.34
C TYR A 117 7.00 -21.36 21.77
N THR A 118 8.02 -21.49 22.61
CA THR A 118 7.99 -20.97 23.98
C THR A 118 8.11 -19.44 24.01
N LYS A 119 7.58 -18.80 25.06
CA LYS A 119 7.78 -17.37 25.36
C LYS A 119 9.25 -16.94 25.26
N ALA A 120 10.18 -17.75 25.77
CA ALA A 120 11.60 -17.45 25.70
C ALA A 120 12.13 -17.41 24.26
N GLN A 121 11.63 -18.27 23.37
CA GLN A 121 12.00 -18.28 21.96
C GLN A 121 11.46 -17.04 21.23
N VAL A 122 10.21 -16.64 21.49
CA VAL A 122 9.60 -15.43 20.91
C VAL A 122 10.37 -14.20 21.32
N LEU A 123 10.61 -14.01 22.63
CA LEU A 123 11.39 -12.88 23.15
C LEU A 123 12.83 -12.88 22.63
N ARG A 124 13.43 -14.06 22.44
CA ARG A 124 14.78 -14.15 21.88
C ARG A 124 14.81 -13.76 20.40
N MET A 125 13.83 -14.20 19.62
CA MET A 125 13.73 -13.83 18.21
C MET A 125 13.47 -12.33 18.06
N GLU A 126 12.63 -11.75 18.91
CA GLU A 126 12.41 -10.30 18.96
C GLU A 126 13.74 -9.54 19.11
N GLN A 127 14.57 -9.90 20.09
CA GLN A 127 15.86 -9.26 20.31
C GLN A 127 16.78 -9.36 19.08
N ILE A 128 16.74 -10.50 18.39
CA ILE A 128 17.53 -10.74 17.18
C ILE A 128 17.03 -9.85 16.04
N ILE A 129 15.72 -9.78 15.81
CA ILE A 129 15.13 -8.91 14.79
C ILE A 129 15.47 -7.45 15.07
N LEU A 130 15.23 -6.96 16.29
CA LEU A 130 15.54 -5.57 16.68
C LEU A 130 17.02 -5.23 16.47
N LYS A 131 17.92 -6.16 16.81
CA LYS A 131 19.36 -5.99 16.59
C LYS A 131 19.72 -5.94 15.10
N ILE A 132 19.16 -6.82 14.28
CA ILE A 132 19.43 -6.86 12.83
C ILE A 132 18.86 -5.63 12.12
N LEU A 133 17.71 -5.15 12.56
CA LEU A 133 17.08 -3.94 12.05
C LEU A 133 17.65 -2.66 12.67
N SER A 134 18.63 -2.76 13.59
CA SER A 134 19.22 -1.62 14.31
C SER A 134 18.19 -0.71 14.99
N PHE A 135 17.05 -1.28 15.42
CA PHE A 135 15.89 -0.55 15.95
C PHE A 135 15.25 0.46 14.96
N ASP A 136 15.57 0.39 13.66
CA ASP A 136 14.95 1.23 12.63
C ASP A 136 13.57 0.66 12.27
N LEU A 137 12.57 0.93 13.11
CA LEU A 137 11.21 0.39 12.99
C LEU A 137 10.28 1.29 12.17
N THR A 138 10.51 2.61 12.18
CA THR A 138 9.66 3.57 11.49
C THR A 138 9.90 3.55 9.98
N VAL A 139 9.04 2.85 9.23
CA VAL A 139 9.09 2.76 7.77
C VAL A 139 7.74 3.12 7.15
N PRO A 140 7.70 3.94 6.09
CA PRO A 140 6.47 4.18 5.35
C PRO A 140 5.94 2.88 4.72
N THR A 141 4.68 2.56 4.99
CA THR A 141 3.97 1.43 4.38
C THR A 141 3.09 1.90 3.23
N THR A 142 2.46 0.99 2.50
CA THR A 142 1.48 1.36 1.47
C THR A 142 0.30 2.14 2.07
N LEU A 143 -0.11 1.78 3.28
CA LEU A 143 -1.28 2.34 3.96
C LEU A 143 -1.12 3.82 4.31
N VAL A 144 0.08 4.29 4.69
CA VAL A 144 0.30 5.72 4.95
C VAL A 144 0.07 6.57 3.70
N TYR A 145 0.46 6.08 2.53
CA TYR A 145 0.21 6.76 1.25
C TYR A 145 -1.27 6.72 0.88
N VAL A 146 -1.95 5.58 1.02
CA VAL A 146 -3.39 5.48 0.74
C VAL A 146 -4.18 6.47 1.60
N ASN A 147 -3.89 6.54 2.90
CA ASN A 147 -4.55 7.48 3.81
C ASN A 147 -4.23 8.94 3.45
N THR A 148 -2.98 9.26 3.11
CA THR A 148 -2.58 10.61 2.70
C THR A 148 -3.30 11.03 1.41
N TYR A 149 -3.36 10.15 0.41
CA TYR A 149 -4.05 10.44 -0.85
C TYR A 149 -5.55 10.59 -0.65
N ALA A 150 -6.14 9.80 0.26
CA ALA A 150 -7.56 9.89 0.56
C ALA A 150 -7.95 11.24 1.14
N VAL A 151 -7.11 11.83 2.01
CA VAL A 151 -7.34 13.17 2.55
C VAL A 151 -7.05 14.26 1.52
N LEU A 152 -5.93 14.19 0.79
CA LEU A 152 -5.52 15.25 -0.14
C LEU A 152 -6.42 15.36 -1.38
N HIS A 153 -6.99 14.24 -1.85
CA HIS A 153 -7.84 14.21 -3.05
C HIS A 153 -9.33 13.95 -2.71
N ASP A 154 -9.72 13.83 -1.43
CA ASP A 154 -11.10 13.49 -1.04
C ASP A 154 -11.59 12.20 -1.72
N ILE A 155 -10.83 11.11 -1.55
CA ILE A 155 -11.12 9.83 -2.20
C ILE A 155 -12.32 9.15 -1.52
N PRO A 156 -13.33 8.68 -2.29
CA PRO A 156 -14.47 7.96 -1.71
C PRO A 156 -14.04 6.71 -0.92
N ASP A 157 -14.73 6.43 0.18
CA ASP A 157 -14.40 5.31 1.06
C ASP A 157 -14.33 3.96 0.34
N GLN A 158 -15.24 3.68 -0.61
CA GLN A 158 -15.20 2.43 -1.37
C GLN A 158 -13.93 2.30 -2.22
N VAL A 159 -13.48 3.40 -2.83
CA VAL A 159 -12.22 3.46 -3.60
C VAL A 159 -11.03 3.28 -2.66
N LYS A 160 -11.06 3.92 -1.48
CA LYS A 160 -10.02 3.76 -0.45
C LYS A 160 -9.92 2.32 0.04
N HIS A 161 -11.04 1.67 0.35
CA HIS A 161 -11.07 0.27 0.77
C HIS A 161 -10.56 -0.66 -0.33
N LEU A 162 -11.01 -0.48 -1.58
CA LEU A 162 -10.53 -1.28 -2.72
C LEU A 162 -9.03 -1.07 -2.96
N THR A 163 -8.55 0.17 -2.87
CA THR A 163 -7.11 0.50 -2.95
C THR A 163 -6.32 -0.21 -1.85
N THR A 164 -6.85 -0.23 -0.63
CA THR A 164 -6.18 -0.88 0.51
C THR A 164 -6.16 -2.40 0.35
N TYR A 165 -7.25 -2.99 -0.11
CA TYR A 165 -7.34 -4.42 -0.46
C TYR A 165 -6.28 -4.80 -1.50
N LEU A 166 -6.17 -4.05 -2.60
CA LEU A 166 -5.15 -4.28 -3.64
C LEU A 166 -3.72 -4.14 -3.09
N CYS A 167 -3.48 -3.17 -2.19
CA CYS A 167 -2.20 -3.03 -1.51
C CYS A 167 -1.90 -4.24 -0.60
N GLU A 168 -2.88 -4.76 0.14
CA GLU A 168 -2.69 -5.94 0.98
C GLU A 168 -2.47 -7.22 0.15
N LEU A 169 -3.15 -7.39 -0.98
CA LEU A 169 -2.84 -8.48 -1.92
C LEU A 169 -1.38 -8.45 -2.38
N SER A 170 -0.82 -7.26 -2.61
CA SER A 170 0.60 -7.11 -2.98
C SER A 170 1.56 -7.57 -1.87
N LEU A 171 1.13 -7.63 -0.60
CA LEU A 171 1.95 -8.15 0.50
C LEU A 171 2.13 -9.67 0.42
N LEU A 172 1.15 -10.41 -0.10
CA LEU A 172 1.22 -11.87 -0.22
C LEU A 172 2.34 -12.32 -1.16
N GLU A 173 2.50 -11.61 -2.27
CA GLU A 173 3.46 -11.93 -3.32
C GLU A 173 4.77 -11.15 -3.13
N GLY A 174 5.89 -11.85 -2.94
CA GLY A 174 7.19 -11.16 -2.82
C GLY A 174 7.71 -10.65 -4.18
N ASP A 175 7.61 -11.47 -5.21
CA ASP A 175 7.92 -11.12 -6.60
C ASP A 175 6.57 -10.98 -7.34
N PRO A 176 6.25 -9.83 -7.98
CA PRO A 176 7.13 -8.71 -8.32
C PRO A 176 7.12 -7.54 -7.33
N TYR A 177 6.44 -7.59 -6.20
CA TYR A 177 6.16 -6.37 -5.43
C TYR A 177 7.34 -5.82 -4.61
N LEU A 178 8.28 -6.66 -4.17
CA LEU A 178 9.43 -6.22 -3.35
C LEU A 178 10.39 -5.25 -4.08
N GLN A 179 10.35 -5.19 -5.41
CA GLN A 179 11.16 -4.21 -6.19
C GLN A 179 10.52 -2.82 -6.24
N TYR A 180 9.23 -2.69 -6.00
CA TYR A 180 8.52 -1.40 -6.04
C TYR A 180 8.56 -0.70 -4.68
N LEU A 181 8.44 0.62 -4.70
CA LEU A 181 8.30 1.43 -3.49
C LEU A 181 6.84 1.37 -2.99
N PRO A 182 6.61 1.48 -1.67
CA PRO A 182 5.26 1.59 -1.12
C PRO A 182 4.41 2.68 -1.78
N SER A 183 4.98 3.87 -2.04
CA SER A 183 4.27 4.94 -2.74
C SER A 183 3.82 4.56 -4.15
N GLN A 184 4.66 3.84 -4.89
CA GLN A 184 4.35 3.35 -6.24
C GLN A 184 3.24 2.30 -6.22
N ILE A 185 3.30 1.35 -5.29
CA ILE A 185 2.26 0.33 -5.11
C ILE A 185 0.94 1.00 -4.76
N SER A 186 0.92 1.92 -3.80
CA SER A 186 -0.31 2.63 -3.40
C SER A 186 -0.90 3.48 -4.52
N SER A 187 -0.06 4.18 -5.29
CA SER A 187 -0.52 4.97 -6.45
C SER A 187 -1.08 4.09 -7.57
N ALA A 188 -0.43 2.96 -7.87
CA ALA A 188 -0.91 2.00 -8.87
C ALA A 188 -2.21 1.30 -8.41
N ALA A 189 -2.30 0.93 -7.14
CA ALA A 189 -3.51 0.37 -6.54
C ALA A 189 -4.68 1.36 -6.59
N LEU A 190 -4.41 2.65 -6.35
CA LEU A 190 -5.42 3.69 -6.46
C LEU A 190 -5.90 3.87 -7.90
N ALA A 191 -4.97 3.88 -8.86
CA ALA A 191 -5.32 3.96 -10.28
C ALA A 191 -6.22 2.78 -10.71
N LEU A 192 -5.83 1.56 -10.31
CA LEU A 192 -6.61 0.35 -10.59
C LEU A 192 -7.98 0.38 -9.91
N ALA A 193 -8.05 0.71 -8.61
CA ALA A 193 -9.30 0.80 -7.86
C ALA A 193 -10.29 1.79 -8.47
N ARG A 194 -9.79 2.97 -8.90
CA ARG A 194 -10.61 3.97 -9.60
C ARG A 194 -11.16 3.40 -10.90
N LEU A 195 -10.32 2.76 -11.71
CA LEU A 195 -10.76 2.15 -12.97
C LEU A 195 -11.79 1.04 -12.75
N THR A 196 -11.58 0.16 -11.76
CA THR A 196 -12.51 -0.92 -11.40
C THR A 196 -13.88 -0.39 -10.93
N LEU A 197 -13.93 0.84 -10.40
CA LEU A 197 -15.16 1.51 -9.96
C LEU A 197 -15.67 2.54 -10.99
N ASP A 198 -15.36 2.33 -12.28
CA ASP A 198 -15.81 3.16 -13.40
C ASP A 198 -15.42 4.66 -13.30
N MET A 199 -14.38 4.98 -12.53
CA MET A 199 -13.82 6.32 -12.44
C MET A 199 -12.67 6.51 -13.44
N PRO A 200 -12.34 7.76 -13.81
CA PRO A 200 -11.11 8.03 -14.55
C PRO A 200 -9.91 7.48 -13.78
N ILE A 201 -9.15 6.60 -14.45
CA ILE A 201 -7.98 5.90 -13.91
C ILE A 201 -7.00 6.85 -13.22
N TRP A 202 -6.82 8.06 -13.77
CA TRP A 202 -5.85 9.04 -13.29
C TRP A 202 -6.34 10.47 -13.53
N CYS A 203 -5.76 11.46 -12.84
CA CYS A 203 -6.02 12.89 -13.04
C CYS A 203 -4.80 13.75 -12.66
N SER A 204 -4.81 15.02 -13.08
CA SER A 204 -3.71 15.98 -12.85
C SER A 204 -3.43 16.23 -11.37
N GLU A 205 -4.50 16.27 -10.56
CA GLU A 205 -4.40 16.48 -9.11
C GLU A 205 -3.68 15.30 -8.45
N LEU A 206 -3.93 14.07 -8.90
CA LEU A 206 -3.20 12.89 -8.44
C LEU A 206 -1.75 12.88 -8.95
N GLU A 207 -1.45 13.35 -10.16
CA GLU A 207 -0.06 13.51 -10.61
C GLU A 207 0.71 14.48 -9.73
N GLU A 208 0.10 15.60 -9.34
CA GLU A 208 0.69 16.58 -8.43
C GLU A 208 0.88 16.00 -7.03
N ILE A 209 -0.18 15.43 -6.45
CA ILE A 209 -0.16 14.86 -5.11
C ILE A 209 0.84 13.72 -5.01
N THR A 210 0.84 12.77 -5.96
CA THR A 210 1.65 11.53 -5.88
C THR A 210 3.04 11.68 -6.50
N SER A 211 3.24 12.69 -7.34
CA SER A 211 4.45 12.90 -8.18
C SER A 211 4.71 11.80 -9.21
N TYR A 212 3.73 10.93 -9.47
CA TYR A 212 3.81 9.87 -10.49
C TYR A 212 2.86 10.15 -11.65
N LYS A 213 3.37 9.98 -12.87
CA LYS A 213 2.53 9.90 -14.07
C LYS A 213 1.97 8.50 -14.21
N LEU A 214 0.86 8.36 -14.93
CA LEU A 214 0.30 7.03 -15.21
C LEU A 214 1.31 6.10 -15.92
N THR A 215 2.20 6.66 -16.76
CA THR A 215 3.26 5.90 -17.43
C THR A 215 4.27 5.28 -16.46
N ASP A 216 4.51 5.92 -15.32
CA ASP A 216 5.46 5.44 -14.31
C ASP A 216 4.90 4.24 -13.53
N LEU A 217 3.57 4.08 -13.54
CA LEU A 217 2.83 3.07 -12.78
C LEU A 217 2.39 1.89 -13.65
N LYS A 218 2.58 1.96 -14.98
CA LYS A 218 2.05 1.01 -15.98
C LYS A 218 2.25 -0.46 -15.58
N GLU A 219 3.50 -0.84 -15.33
CA GLU A 219 3.86 -2.22 -14.98
C GLU A 219 3.21 -2.69 -13.67
N ILE A 220 3.14 -1.80 -12.67
CA ILE A 220 2.61 -2.13 -11.34
C ILE A 220 1.08 -2.31 -11.42
N VAL A 221 0.40 -1.46 -12.20
CA VAL A 221 -1.04 -1.59 -12.46
C VAL A 221 -1.34 -2.93 -13.12
N LEU A 222 -0.55 -3.34 -14.12
CA LEU A 222 -0.72 -4.63 -14.79
C LEU A 222 -0.47 -5.81 -13.84
N HIS A 223 0.55 -5.74 -12.98
CA HIS A 223 0.78 -6.76 -11.96
C HIS A 223 -0.37 -6.86 -10.97
N LEU A 224 -0.82 -5.73 -10.40
CA LEU A 224 -1.96 -5.69 -9.48
C LEU A 224 -3.24 -6.18 -10.14
N CYS A 225 -3.46 -5.86 -11.41
CA CYS A 225 -4.60 -6.36 -12.18
C CYS A 225 -4.58 -7.89 -12.25
N ARG A 226 -3.44 -8.49 -12.60
CA ARG A 226 -3.29 -9.95 -12.63
C ARG A 226 -3.51 -10.58 -11.25
N THR A 227 -2.90 -10.02 -10.21
CA THR A 227 -3.10 -10.51 -8.83
C THR A 227 -4.58 -10.40 -8.41
N HIS A 228 -5.27 -9.30 -8.75
CA HIS A 228 -6.70 -9.12 -8.45
C HIS A 228 -7.57 -10.16 -9.17
N ASN A 229 -7.31 -10.41 -10.45
CA ASN A 229 -8.02 -11.44 -11.23
C ASN A 229 -7.82 -12.86 -10.66
N LEU A 230 -6.63 -13.16 -10.15
CA LEU A 230 -6.32 -14.46 -9.56
C LEU A 230 -6.78 -14.59 -8.11
N ALA A 231 -7.07 -13.48 -7.43
CA ALA A 231 -7.25 -13.43 -5.98
C ALA A 231 -8.32 -14.40 -5.46
N THR A 232 -9.40 -14.65 -6.21
CA THR A 232 -10.49 -15.58 -5.80
C THR A 232 -10.11 -17.06 -5.95
N THR A 233 -9.03 -17.34 -6.69
CA THR A 233 -8.56 -18.70 -7.02
C THR A 233 -7.28 -19.09 -6.27
N LEU A 234 -6.65 -18.14 -5.58
CA LEU A 234 -5.44 -18.41 -4.79
C LEU A 234 -5.74 -19.35 -3.62
N SER A 235 -4.75 -20.14 -3.22
CA SER A 235 -4.86 -20.98 -2.01
C SER A 235 -4.95 -20.14 -0.72
N GLN A 236 -4.30 -18.99 -0.70
CA GLN A 236 -4.28 -18.04 0.42
C GLN A 236 -5.47 -17.09 0.27
N GLN A 237 -6.39 -17.13 1.22
CA GLN A 237 -7.68 -16.45 1.15
C GLN A 237 -7.96 -15.54 2.35
N ALA A 238 -7.03 -15.38 3.31
CA ALA A 238 -7.30 -14.60 4.52
C ALA A 238 -7.63 -13.13 4.19
N ILE A 239 -6.92 -12.53 3.24
CA ILE A 239 -7.20 -11.16 2.76
C ILE A 239 -8.57 -11.08 2.08
N GLN A 240 -8.92 -12.10 1.29
CA GLN A 240 -10.20 -12.16 0.60
C GLN A 240 -11.37 -12.18 1.60
N GLU A 241 -11.30 -13.06 2.60
CA GLU A 241 -12.31 -13.16 3.65
C GLU A 241 -12.39 -11.89 4.50
N LYS A 242 -11.24 -11.30 4.87
CA LYS A 242 -11.18 -10.03 5.60
C LYS A 242 -11.98 -8.93 4.88
N TYR A 243 -11.74 -8.74 3.58
CA TYR A 243 -12.35 -7.65 2.80
C TYR A 243 -13.77 -7.96 2.29
N LYS A 244 -14.30 -9.18 2.53
CA LYS A 244 -15.73 -9.50 2.32
C LYS A 244 -16.62 -8.87 3.39
N SER A 245 -16.04 -8.45 4.52
CA SER A 245 -16.78 -7.81 5.59
C SER A 245 -17.40 -6.47 5.15
N ILE A 246 -18.61 -6.20 5.65
CA ILE A 246 -19.30 -4.91 5.47
C ILE A 246 -18.44 -3.74 5.99
N LYS A 247 -17.54 -3.99 6.97
CA LYS A 247 -16.56 -3.00 7.46
C LYS A 247 -15.77 -2.37 6.31
N TYR A 248 -15.43 -3.15 5.30
CA TYR A 248 -14.65 -2.74 4.14
C TYR A 248 -15.52 -2.61 2.87
N MET A 249 -16.83 -2.44 3.02
CA MET A 249 -17.77 -2.31 1.90
C MET A 249 -17.75 -3.49 0.92
N GLU A 250 -17.40 -4.68 1.42
CA GLU A 250 -17.39 -5.93 0.65
C GLU A 250 -16.53 -5.85 -0.64
N VAL A 251 -15.48 -5.02 -0.64
CA VAL A 251 -14.73 -4.68 -1.86
C VAL A 251 -14.03 -5.87 -2.52
N SER A 252 -13.76 -6.95 -1.79
CA SER A 252 -13.23 -8.19 -2.37
C SER A 252 -14.24 -8.94 -3.25
N THR A 253 -15.53 -8.60 -3.17
CA THR A 253 -16.59 -9.17 -4.03
C THR A 253 -16.75 -8.44 -5.35
N ILE A 254 -16.12 -7.27 -5.49
CA ILE A 254 -16.14 -6.49 -6.72
C ILE A 254 -15.41 -7.28 -7.81
N GLN A 255 -16.01 -7.36 -8.99
CA GLN A 255 -15.42 -8.08 -10.10
C GLN A 255 -14.14 -7.39 -10.56
N PRO A 256 -13.02 -8.13 -10.68
CA PRO A 256 -11.80 -7.57 -11.25
C PRO A 256 -12.02 -7.22 -12.71
N ILE A 257 -11.27 -6.24 -13.18
CA ILE A 257 -11.23 -5.88 -14.60
C ILE A 257 -10.13 -6.69 -15.29
N GLU A 258 -10.34 -7.03 -16.55
CA GLU A 258 -9.24 -7.43 -17.43
C GLU A 258 -8.58 -6.16 -17.97
N LEU A 259 -7.25 -6.12 -17.93
CA LEU A 259 -6.50 -4.99 -18.45
C LEU A 259 -5.20 -5.49 -19.07
N ASP A 260 -5.07 -5.31 -20.37
CA ASP A 260 -3.82 -5.54 -21.09
C ASP A 260 -3.01 -4.25 -21.30
N GLU A 261 -1.83 -4.40 -21.90
CA GLU A 261 -0.90 -3.31 -22.13
C GLU A 261 -1.46 -2.26 -23.11
N GLU A 262 -2.19 -2.69 -24.14
CA GLU A 262 -2.75 -1.84 -25.19
C GLU A 262 -3.93 -1.03 -24.66
N GLU A 263 -4.79 -1.66 -23.86
CA GLU A 263 -5.92 -1.01 -23.18
C GLU A 263 -5.44 0.07 -22.22
N LEU A 264 -4.40 -0.21 -21.43
CA LEU A 264 -3.81 0.78 -20.53
C LEU A 264 -3.20 1.97 -21.28
N GLU A 265 -2.56 1.73 -22.43
CA GLU A 265 -2.09 2.81 -23.31
C GLU A 265 -3.23 3.62 -23.92
N ASN A 266 -4.33 2.97 -24.30
CA ASN A 266 -5.53 3.64 -24.77
C ASN A 266 -6.14 4.53 -23.69
N LEU A 267 -6.19 4.06 -22.44
CA LEU A 267 -6.63 4.87 -21.29
C LEU A 267 -5.70 6.06 -21.05
N HIS A 268 -4.39 5.86 -21.17
CA HIS A 268 -3.42 6.96 -21.06
C HIS A 268 -3.61 8.00 -22.17
N ARG A 269 -3.83 7.58 -23.42
CA ARG A 269 -4.14 8.49 -24.54
C ARG A 269 -5.42 9.29 -24.30
N LYS A 270 -6.49 8.63 -23.79
CA LYS A 270 -7.74 9.30 -23.42
C LYS A 270 -7.52 10.32 -22.31
N TYR A 271 -6.74 9.99 -21.28
CA TYR A 271 -6.35 10.91 -20.21
C TYR A 271 -5.61 12.15 -20.75
N LEU A 272 -4.62 11.97 -21.62
CA LEU A 272 -3.88 13.09 -22.24
C LEU A 272 -4.81 13.99 -23.09
N ALA A 273 -5.76 13.39 -23.82
CA ALA A 273 -6.73 14.15 -24.59
C ALA A 273 -7.63 14.99 -23.66
N ILE A 274 -8.17 14.40 -22.59
CA ILE A 274 -9.04 15.09 -21.63
C ILE A 274 -8.29 16.21 -20.89
N SER A 275 -7.06 15.96 -20.43
CA SER A 275 -6.24 16.98 -19.75
C SER A 275 -5.91 18.14 -20.70
N SER A 276 -5.59 17.86 -21.96
CA SER A 276 -5.36 18.91 -22.96
C SER A 276 -6.60 19.76 -23.26
N LEU A 277 -7.80 19.17 -23.21
CA LEU A 277 -9.07 19.88 -23.38
C LEU A 277 -9.39 20.76 -22.16
N ARG A 278 -9.16 20.25 -20.94
CA ARG A 278 -9.33 21.03 -19.70
C ARG A 278 -8.38 22.23 -19.65
N HIS A 279 -7.12 22.02 -20.02
CA HIS A 279 -6.13 23.10 -20.03
C HIS A 279 -6.51 24.20 -21.03
N LYS A 280 -7.04 23.83 -22.20
CA LYS A 280 -7.56 24.79 -23.20
C LYS A 280 -8.84 25.50 -22.72
N SER A 281 -9.73 24.83 -21.98
CA SER A 281 -10.91 25.50 -21.42
C SER A 281 -10.54 26.49 -20.32
N ASP A 282 -9.58 26.16 -19.47
CA ASP A 282 -9.12 27.04 -18.39
C ASP A 282 -8.37 28.26 -18.93
N GLU A 283 -7.55 28.09 -19.97
CA GLU A 283 -6.93 29.20 -20.71
C GLU A 283 -8.00 30.09 -21.38
N HIS A 284 -9.03 29.50 -21.98
CA HIS A 284 -10.12 30.27 -22.59
C HIS A 284 -10.92 31.05 -21.55
N VAL A 285 -11.24 30.46 -20.40
CA VAL A 285 -11.96 31.12 -19.30
C VAL A 285 -11.10 32.24 -18.69
N SER A 286 -9.80 32.00 -18.50
CA SER A 286 -8.85 33.02 -18.03
C SER A 286 -8.77 34.20 -19.01
N ALA A 287 -8.60 33.93 -20.31
CA ALA A 287 -8.54 34.97 -21.35
C ALA A 287 -9.88 35.74 -21.47
N THR A 288 -11.01 35.07 -21.31
CA THR A 288 -12.33 35.72 -21.31
C THR A 288 -12.51 36.62 -20.10
N ASN A 289 -12.11 36.17 -18.91
CA ASN A 289 -12.15 36.97 -17.69
C ASN A 289 -11.20 38.18 -17.76
N GLU A 290 -10.03 38.02 -18.39
CA GLU A 290 -9.09 39.13 -18.60
C GLU A 290 -9.63 40.16 -19.60
N ASN A 291 -10.29 39.71 -20.67
CA ASN A 291 -10.95 40.58 -21.64
C ASN A 291 -12.14 41.35 -21.01
N VAL A 292 -12.94 40.69 -20.18
CA VAL A 292 -14.03 41.34 -19.43
C VAL A 292 -13.46 42.39 -18.46
N ARG A 293 -12.37 42.09 -17.74
CA ARG A 293 -11.68 43.08 -16.88
C ARG A 293 -11.18 44.29 -17.66
N LYS A 294 -10.55 44.09 -18.83
CA LYS A 294 -10.10 45.18 -19.71
C LYS A 294 -11.26 46.03 -20.21
N MET A 295 -12.37 45.39 -20.60
CA MET A 295 -13.58 46.08 -21.07
C MET A 295 -14.24 46.92 -19.97
N ILE A 296 -14.36 46.39 -18.75
CA ILE A 296 -14.86 47.14 -17.58
C ILE A 296 -13.94 48.33 -17.27
N SER A 297 -12.61 48.15 -17.35
CA SER A 297 -11.68 49.27 -17.14
C SER A 297 -11.86 50.36 -18.19
N SER A 298 -12.10 50.01 -19.47
CA SER A 298 -12.31 50.99 -20.54
C SER A 298 -13.63 51.75 -20.43
N LEU A 299 -14.64 51.19 -19.76
CA LEU A 299 -15.94 51.83 -19.52
C LEU A 299 -15.93 52.74 -18.27
N MET A 300 -14.99 52.55 -17.35
CA MET A 300 -14.82 53.40 -16.17
C MET A 300 -13.95 54.67 -16.41
N PHE A 301 -13.40 54.83 -17.62
CA PHE A 301 -12.55 55.97 -18.00
C PHE A 301 -13.19 56.90 -19.06
N VAL A 302 -14.52 56.87 -19.22
CA VAL A 302 -15.32 57.83 -20.02
C VAL A 302 -16.25 58.58 -19.08
#